data_AF-A0A9P7DBX6-F1
#
_entry.id   AF-A0A9P7DBX6-F1
#
_cell.length_a   1.000
_cell.length_b   1.000
_cell.length_c   1.000
_cell.angle_alpha   90.00
_cell.angle_beta   90.00
_cell.angle_gamma   90.00
#
_symmetry.space_group_name_H-M   'P 1'
#
loop_
_entity.id
_entity.type
_entity.pdbx_description
1 polymer ?
#
loop_
_entity_poly.entity_id
_entity_poly.type
_entity_poly.pdbx_seq_one_letter_code
_entity_poly.pdbx_strand_id
1 'polypeptide(L)'
;MWHKHPSHDTSTLKFAPRRLRSQAHPKFSNSMSLVSSDPSWWPFIDSSRISSCVIVASSAGVIYDWALTFGQEIELVWRQRFSLMTVLYLSVRYVGILYAVVQIPVNVQTISHIYIVSQTISAAMIWMTFVANVMLGVIMITRLHAMYQRSRKVLIILIAIFLAICIAVGVLIAITGMHISEEDFILSGTYQCIFHPIDGQFLSTGTWIILGTTAWEIVALCFVVRIAVKHFRELRRYSTGGIVGDYFTVLVKSHIVYFASFLVASCFELGYLFPEVVADLYTLRYQLYYGVSSLSTVLRLFVLGPRLILDVREHHAKLVADSDAENSMTSIAFQERVHVSTSSSV
;
A
#
# COMPACT_ATOMS: atom_id res chain seq x y z
N MET A 1 -28.21 -86.39 10.17
CA MET A 1 -28.32 -85.24 11.07
C MET A 1 -28.57 -84.01 10.20
N TRP A 2 -29.83 -83.81 9.83
CA TRP A 2 -30.37 -82.78 8.92
C TRP A 2 -31.80 -82.45 9.37
N HIS A 3 -32.25 -81.23 9.08
CA HIS A 3 -33.54 -80.56 9.41
C HIS A 3 -33.65 -80.00 10.86
N LYS A 4 -34.04 -78.74 11.10
CA LYS A 4 -35.21 -78.01 10.56
C LYS A 4 -35.08 -76.48 10.79
N HIS A 5 -35.43 -75.66 9.79
CA HIS A 5 -35.84 -74.23 9.89
C HIS A 5 -37.36 -74.16 10.30
N PRO A 6 -38.06 -73.00 10.43
CA PRO A 6 -37.72 -71.56 10.55
C PRO A 6 -38.56 -70.79 11.63
N SER A 7 -38.38 -69.48 11.81
CA SER A 7 -39.43 -68.42 11.74
C SER A 7 -39.03 -67.09 12.42
N HIS A 8 -39.54 -66.01 11.82
CA HIS A 8 -39.36 -64.59 12.09
C HIS A 8 -39.79 -64.12 13.49
N ASP A 9 -39.15 -63.07 14.02
CA ASP A 9 -39.87 -61.82 14.31
C ASP A 9 -38.99 -60.59 14.56
N THR A 10 -39.41 -59.50 13.94
CA THR A 10 -38.90 -58.13 13.97
C THR A 10 -39.29 -57.41 15.27
N SER A 11 -38.34 -56.75 15.93
CA SER A 11 -38.67 -55.54 16.71
C SER A 11 -37.44 -54.62 16.89
N THR A 12 -37.64 -53.40 16.42
CA THR A 12 -36.75 -52.25 16.44
C THR A 12 -36.74 -51.61 17.83
N LEU A 13 -35.58 -51.63 18.53
CA LEU A 13 -35.39 -50.82 19.74
C LEU A 13 -34.57 -49.57 19.41
N LYS A 14 -35.27 -48.43 19.41
CA LYS A 14 -34.73 -47.07 19.31
C LYS A 14 -33.77 -46.79 20.47
N PHE A 15 -32.50 -46.53 20.18
CA PHE A 15 -31.59 -45.89 21.13
C PHE A 15 -31.67 -44.37 20.96
N ALA A 16 -32.23 -43.69 21.97
CA ALA A 16 -32.17 -42.24 22.10
C ALA A 16 -30.79 -41.83 22.66
N PRO A 17 -30.10 -40.84 22.08
CA PRO A 17 -28.88 -40.30 22.67
C PRO A 17 -29.22 -39.33 23.81
N ARG A 18 -28.71 -39.64 24.99
CA ARG A 18 -28.73 -38.81 26.20
C ARG A 18 -28.01 -37.49 25.90
N ARG A 19 -28.70 -36.36 26.10
CA ARG A 19 -28.12 -35.00 26.04
C ARG A 19 -26.93 -34.89 27.00
N LEU A 20 -25.71 -34.80 26.46
CA LEU A 20 -24.57 -34.25 27.18
C LEU A 20 -24.60 -32.73 27.00
N ARG A 21 -24.94 -32.06 28.10
CA ARG A 21 -24.94 -30.62 28.30
C ARG A 21 -23.53 -30.09 27.98
N SER A 22 -23.42 -29.25 26.95
CA SER A 22 -22.18 -28.55 26.59
C SER A 22 -21.74 -27.66 27.77
N GLN A 23 -20.68 -28.05 28.45
CA GLN A 23 -19.91 -27.11 29.26
C GLN A 23 -19.16 -26.20 28.30
N ALA A 24 -19.70 -25.00 28.11
CA ALA A 24 -18.93 -23.87 27.61
C ALA A 24 -17.86 -23.56 28.65
N HIS A 25 -16.63 -23.98 28.39
CA HIS A 25 -15.48 -23.45 29.11
C HIS A 25 -15.20 -22.04 28.60
N PRO A 26 -15.19 -21.00 29.47
CA PRO A 26 -14.62 -19.72 29.09
C PRO A 26 -13.10 -19.93 28.90
N LYS A 27 -12.62 -19.75 27.67
CA LYS A 27 -11.19 -19.60 27.37
C LYS A 27 -10.69 -18.30 28.00
N PHE A 28 -10.40 -18.33 29.29
CA PHE A 28 -9.50 -17.40 29.95
C PHE A 28 -8.24 -18.19 30.31
N SER A 29 -7.47 -18.52 29.29
CA SER A 29 -6.08 -18.95 29.47
C SER A 29 -5.26 -17.67 29.64
N ASN A 30 -4.83 -17.37 30.87
CA ASN A 30 -3.74 -16.43 31.08
C ASN A 30 -2.51 -17.01 30.36
N SER A 31 -2.20 -16.49 29.17
CA SER A 31 -0.98 -16.80 28.44
C SER A 31 0.21 -16.32 29.28
N MET A 32 0.92 -17.27 29.87
CA MET A 32 2.15 -17.01 30.62
C MET A 32 3.26 -16.76 29.59
N SER A 33 3.74 -15.52 29.49
CA SER A 33 4.87 -15.15 28.64
C SER A 33 6.07 -16.06 28.91
N LEU A 34 6.60 -16.72 27.89
CA LEU A 34 7.76 -17.60 28.06
C LEU A 34 9.02 -16.73 28.23
N VAL A 35 9.70 -16.89 29.37
CA VAL A 35 10.94 -16.17 29.66
C VAL A 35 12.13 -17.10 29.41
N SER A 36 13.02 -16.71 28.48
CA SER A 36 14.24 -17.46 28.16
C SER A 36 15.46 -16.53 28.15
N SER A 37 16.57 -16.99 28.71
CA SER A 37 17.86 -16.27 28.71
C SER A 37 18.96 -17.08 28.03
N ASP A 38 18.59 -18.07 27.21
CA ASP A 38 19.54 -18.93 26.51
C ASP A 38 20.25 -18.16 25.36
N PRO A 39 21.61 -18.19 25.27
CA PRO A 39 22.37 -17.61 24.17
C PRO A 39 21.98 -18.08 22.78
N SER A 40 21.32 -19.23 22.64
CA SER A 40 20.79 -19.74 21.36
C SER A 40 19.84 -18.75 20.65
N TRP A 41 19.24 -17.82 21.40
CA TRP A 41 18.33 -16.80 20.88
C TRP A 41 19.01 -15.51 20.39
N TRP A 42 20.31 -15.32 20.62
CA TRP A 42 21.02 -14.10 20.22
C TRP A 42 20.90 -13.76 18.73
N PRO A 43 20.99 -14.72 17.78
CA PRO A 43 20.78 -14.43 16.35
C PRO A 43 19.38 -13.88 16.04
N PHE A 44 18.36 -14.35 16.77
CA PHE A 44 16.98 -13.87 16.62
C PHE A 44 16.81 -12.45 17.14
N ILE A 45 17.37 -12.17 18.32
CA ILE A 45 17.35 -10.83 18.93
C ILE A 45 18.07 -9.83 18.03
N ASP A 46 19.23 -10.20 17.49
CA ASP A 46 20.01 -9.36 16.58
C ASP A 46 19.23 -9.06 15.28
N SER A 47 18.65 -10.10 14.66
CA SER A 47 17.80 -9.95 13.48
C SER A 47 16.61 -9.01 13.73
N SER A 48 15.96 -9.15 14.88
CA SER A 48 14.84 -8.30 15.27
C SER A 48 15.26 -6.84 15.49
N ARG A 49 16.46 -6.61 16.05
CA ARG A 49 17.01 -5.26 16.24
C ARG A 49 17.29 -4.59 14.90
N ILE A 50 17.90 -5.32 13.96
CA ILE A 50 18.17 -4.82 12.60
C ILE A 50 16.86 -4.41 11.92
N SER A 51 15.85 -5.27 11.94
CA SER A 51 14.52 -4.96 11.38
C SER A 51 13.90 -3.72 12.02
N SER A 52 14.01 -3.58 13.34
CA SER A 52 13.51 -2.40 14.08
C SER A 52 14.21 -1.12 13.64
N CYS A 53 15.54 -1.15 13.48
CA CYS A 53 16.31 -0.01 12.97
C CYS A 53 15.88 0.39 11.56
N VAL A 54 15.63 -0.57 10.67
CA VAL A 54 15.17 -0.29 9.30
C VAL A 54 13.78 0.35 9.32
N ILE A 55 12.87 -0.13 10.16
CA ILE A 55 11.51 0.43 10.29
C ILE A 55 11.56 1.86 10.83
N VAL A 56 12.40 2.12 11.84
CA VAL A 56 12.59 3.48 12.38
C VAL A 56 13.18 4.41 11.31
N ALA A 57 14.18 3.95 10.56
CA ALA A 57 14.76 4.72 9.46
C ALA A 57 13.73 5.01 8.35
N SER A 58 12.90 4.03 8.00
CA SER A 58 11.81 4.17 7.03
C SER A 58 10.79 5.22 7.50
N SER A 59 10.38 5.13 8.76
CA SER A 59 9.42 6.03 9.40
C SER A 59 9.95 7.47 9.47
N ALA A 60 11.23 7.62 9.84
CA ALA A 60 11.91 8.91 9.81
C ALA A 60 11.95 9.48 8.38
N GLY A 61 12.18 8.65 7.37
CA GLY A 61 12.12 9.05 5.96
C GLY A 61 10.76 9.60 5.53
N VAL A 62 9.66 8.99 5.97
CA VAL A 62 8.29 9.49 5.71
C VAL A 62 8.06 10.84 6.37
N ILE A 63 8.45 10.97 7.64
CA ILE A 63 8.31 12.23 8.38
C ILE A 63 9.18 13.34 7.75
N TYR A 64 10.38 12.98 7.29
CA TYR A 64 11.28 13.90 6.61
C TYR A 64 10.71 14.38 5.27
N ASP A 65 10.19 13.46 4.45
CA ASP A 65 9.49 13.82 3.21
C ASP A 65 8.28 14.74 3.48
N TRP A 66 7.54 14.46 4.55
CA TRP A 66 6.46 15.35 5.03
C TRP A 66 6.94 16.74 5.36
N ALA A 67 8.00 16.87 6.16
CA ALA A 67 8.55 18.17 6.51
C ALA A 67 8.99 18.97 5.27
N LEU A 68 9.57 18.29 4.27
CA LEU A 68 10.02 18.93 3.04
C LEU A 68 8.88 19.42 2.14
N THR A 69 7.80 18.65 1.99
CA THR A 69 6.70 19.05 1.10
C THR A 69 5.67 19.94 1.79
N PHE A 70 5.71 20.09 3.12
CA PHE A 70 4.69 20.82 3.86
C PHE A 70 4.49 22.27 3.37
N GLY A 71 5.56 22.96 3.00
CA GLY A 71 5.47 24.31 2.42
C GLY A 71 4.68 24.33 1.11
N GLN A 72 4.97 23.39 0.21
CA GLN A 72 4.26 23.22 -1.05
C GLN A 72 2.80 22.78 -0.84
N GLU A 73 2.54 21.95 0.17
CA GLU A 73 1.19 21.50 0.53
C GLU A 73 0.29 22.67 0.92
N ILE A 74 0.79 23.60 1.73
CA ILE A 74 0.01 24.79 2.14
C ILE A 74 -0.44 25.58 0.91
N GLU A 75 0.46 25.80 -0.05
CA GLU A 75 0.17 26.61 -1.24
C GLU A 75 -0.71 25.87 -2.26
N LEU A 76 -0.43 24.61 -2.56
CA LEU A 76 -1.06 23.85 -3.64
C LEU A 76 -2.30 23.07 -3.19
N VAL A 77 -2.44 22.79 -1.91
CA VAL A 77 -3.51 21.92 -1.37
C VAL A 77 -4.44 22.73 -0.47
N TRP A 78 -3.89 23.43 0.53
CA TRP A 78 -4.70 24.12 1.52
C TRP A 78 -5.32 25.43 1.03
N ARG A 79 -4.63 26.17 0.14
CA ARG A 79 -5.18 27.42 -0.45
C ARG A 79 -6.12 27.18 -1.64
N GLN A 80 -6.20 25.96 -2.16
CA GLN A 80 -7.05 25.62 -3.31
C GLN A 80 -8.42 25.06 -2.88
N ARG A 81 -9.37 24.99 -3.82
CA ARG A 81 -10.69 24.38 -3.58
C ARG A 81 -10.56 22.88 -3.33
N PHE A 82 -11.26 22.37 -2.32
CA PHE A 82 -11.32 20.94 -2.02
C PHE A 82 -11.95 20.16 -3.18
N SER A 83 -11.11 19.44 -3.92
CA SER A 83 -11.48 18.40 -4.89
C SER A 83 -11.35 17.01 -4.27
N LEU A 84 -12.04 16.00 -4.82
CA LEU A 84 -11.90 14.58 -4.45
C LEU A 84 -10.42 14.15 -4.43
N MET A 85 -9.62 14.62 -5.40
CA MET A 85 -8.17 14.32 -5.45
C MET A 85 -7.40 14.90 -4.25
N THR A 86 -7.86 16.03 -3.72
CA THR A 86 -7.32 16.68 -2.51
C THR A 86 -7.59 15.83 -1.28
N VAL A 87 -8.81 15.29 -1.17
CA VAL A 87 -9.20 14.41 -0.06
C VAL A 87 -8.40 13.12 -0.13
N LEU A 88 -8.30 12.48 -1.30
CA LEU A 88 -7.47 11.29 -1.49
C LEU A 88 -6.01 11.55 -1.11
N TYR A 89 -5.45 12.68 -1.54
CA TYR A 89 -4.09 13.10 -1.21
C TYR A 89 -3.89 13.22 0.31
N LEU A 90 -4.73 14.02 0.98
CA LEU A 90 -4.64 14.23 2.43
C LEU A 90 -4.81 12.91 3.19
N SER A 91 -5.77 12.07 2.79
CA SER A 91 -5.98 10.77 3.41
C SER A 91 -4.75 9.87 3.32
N VAL A 92 -4.13 9.71 2.14
CA VAL A 92 -2.91 8.90 2.00
C VAL A 92 -1.76 9.49 2.83
N ARG A 93 -1.64 10.83 2.87
CA ARG A 93 -0.60 11.53 3.62
C ARG A 93 -0.72 11.28 5.13
N TYR A 94 -1.90 11.49 5.69
CA TYR A 94 -2.12 11.32 7.13
C TYR A 94 -2.14 9.87 7.57
N VAL A 95 -2.63 8.95 6.73
CA VAL A 95 -2.49 7.50 6.98
C VAL A 95 -1.02 7.11 7.04
N GLY A 96 -0.16 7.67 6.18
CA GLY A 96 1.28 7.42 6.23
C GLY A 96 1.97 7.94 7.49
N ILE A 97 1.61 9.14 7.94
CA ILE A 97 2.12 9.69 9.21
C ILE A 97 1.65 8.84 10.39
N LEU A 98 0.37 8.47 10.42
CA LEU A 98 -0.19 7.60 11.46
C LEU A 98 0.51 6.24 11.48
N TYR A 99 0.74 5.66 10.30
CA TYR A 99 1.48 4.42 10.14
C TYR A 99 2.90 4.54 10.73
N ALA A 100 3.64 5.59 10.37
CA ALA A 100 4.99 5.84 10.88
C ALA A 100 5.03 6.01 12.42
N VAL A 101 4.08 6.77 12.97
CA VAL A 101 4.00 7.02 14.42
C VAL A 101 3.67 5.75 15.21
N VAL A 102 2.77 4.91 14.71
CA VAL A 102 2.37 3.68 15.40
C VAL A 102 3.41 2.56 15.18
N GLN A 103 4.14 2.54 14.06
CA GLN A 103 5.18 1.54 13.79
C GLN A 103 6.36 1.63 14.76
N ILE A 104 6.78 2.83 15.16
CA ILE A 104 7.93 3.02 16.04
C ILE A 104 7.77 2.31 17.40
N PRO A 105 6.73 2.57 18.21
CA PRO A 105 6.59 1.95 19.54
C PRO A 105 6.31 0.44 19.49
N VAL A 106 5.77 -0.08 18.37
CA VAL A 106 5.51 -1.53 18.20
C VAL A 106 6.80 -2.30 17.97
N ASN A 107 7.73 -1.72 17.20
CA ASN A 107 8.97 -2.39 16.83
C ASN A 107 10.13 -2.07 17.79
N VAL A 108 10.05 -0.98 18.56
CA VAL A 108 11.04 -0.68 19.59
C VAL A 108 10.82 -1.62 20.78
N GLN A 109 11.72 -2.59 20.92
CA GLN A 109 11.75 -3.70 21.90
C GLN A 109 11.71 -3.28 23.40
N THR A 110 11.59 -1.99 23.67
CA THR A 110 11.65 -1.38 25.01
C THR A 110 10.28 -1.32 25.69
N ILE A 111 9.17 -1.36 24.92
CA ILE A 111 7.81 -1.24 25.47
C ILE A 111 7.21 -2.63 25.62
N SER A 112 6.82 -3.00 26.84
CA SER A 112 6.02 -4.20 27.10
C SER A 112 4.60 -3.98 26.57
N HIS A 113 4.28 -4.52 25.40
CA HIS A 113 2.90 -4.57 24.94
C HIS A 113 2.23 -5.81 25.54
N ILE A 114 1.00 -5.65 26.02
CA ILE A 114 0.15 -6.80 26.37
C ILE A 114 -0.23 -7.48 25.05
N TYR A 115 -0.17 -8.81 24.99
CA TYR A 115 -0.65 -9.67 23.89
C TYR A 115 -1.78 -9.08 23.01
N ILE A 116 -2.91 -8.73 23.63
CA ILE A 116 -4.12 -8.24 22.96
C ILE A 116 -3.86 -6.90 22.25
N VAL A 117 -3.04 -6.05 22.85
CA VAL A 117 -2.65 -4.75 22.31
C VAL A 117 -1.72 -4.95 21.11
N SER A 118 -0.76 -5.89 21.18
CA SER A 118 0.10 -6.26 20.05
C SER A 118 -0.72 -6.74 18.84
N GLN A 119 -1.63 -7.69 19.06
CA GLN A 119 -2.43 -8.26 17.97
C GLN A 119 -3.35 -7.25 17.30
N THR A 120 -3.98 -6.39 18.11
CA THR A 120 -4.86 -5.33 17.60
C THR A 120 -4.08 -4.33 16.76
N ILE A 121 -2.87 -3.94 17.21
CA ILE A 121 -2.05 -2.98 16.47
C ILE A 121 -1.51 -3.61 15.17
N SER A 122 -1.05 -4.85 15.21
CA SER A 122 -0.59 -5.58 14.02
C SER A 122 -1.70 -5.74 12.98
N ALA A 123 -2.91 -6.11 13.40
CA ALA A 123 -4.07 -6.15 12.52
C ALA A 123 -4.39 -4.76 11.93
N ALA A 124 -4.39 -3.71 12.76
CA ALA A 124 -4.60 -2.34 12.30
C ALA A 124 -3.56 -1.91 11.25
N MET A 125 -2.30 -2.28 11.41
CA MET A 125 -1.22 -1.98 10.46
C MET A 125 -1.44 -2.64 9.10
N ILE A 126 -1.84 -3.91 9.09
CA ILE A 126 -2.15 -4.64 7.85
C ILE A 126 -3.32 -3.97 7.13
N TRP A 127 -4.38 -3.62 7.86
CA TRP A 127 -5.53 -2.92 7.28
C TRP A 127 -5.20 -1.50 6.81
N MET A 128 -4.37 -0.75 7.54
CA MET A 128 -3.89 0.57 7.10
C MET A 128 -3.11 0.47 5.78
N THR A 129 -2.24 -0.53 5.66
CA THR A 129 -1.48 -0.79 4.44
C THR A 129 -2.40 -1.16 3.28
N PHE A 130 -3.40 -2.01 3.52
CA PHE A 130 -4.41 -2.36 2.52
C PHE A 130 -5.21 -1.13 2.07
N VAL A 131 -5.71 -0.33 3.01
CA VAL A 131 -6.46 0.91 2.71
C VAL A 131 -5.59 1.90 1.92
N ALA A 132 -4.32 2.07 2.28
CA ALA A 132 -3.40 2.93 1.53
C ALA A 132 -3.23 2.47 0.08
N ASN A 133 -3.05 1.16 -0.16
CA ASN A 133 -3.01 0.59 -1.51
C ASN A 133 -4.31 0.84 -2.28
N VAL A 134 -5.47 0.67 -1.63
CA VAL A 134 -6.77 0.95 -2.26
C VAL A 134 -6.85 2.41 -2.72
N MET A 135 -6.43 3.34 -1.86
CA MET A 135 -6.44 4.78 -2.17
C MET A 135 -5.51 5.11 -3.34
N LEU A 136 -4.32 4.51 -3.40
CA LEU A 136 -3.41 4.68 -4.55
C LEU A 136 -3.98 4.10 -5.83
N GLY A 137 -4.66 2.95 -5.77
CA GLY A 137 -5.37 2.41 -6.92
C GLY A 137 -6.45 3.36 -7.42
N VAL A 138 -7.21 4.01 -6.54
CA VAL A 138 -8.18 5.05 -6.93
C VAL A 138 -7.49 6.25 -7.59
N ILE A 139 -6.35 6.70 -7.05
CA ILE A 139 -5.54 7.78 -7.66
C ILE A 139 -5.06 7.37 -9.07
N MET A 140 -4.62 6.12 -9.24
CA MET A 140 -4.20 5.59 -10.54
C MET A 140 -5.38 5.54 -11.52
N ILE A 141 -6.55 5.08 -11.08
CA ILE A 141 -7.78 5.01 -11.91
C ILE A 141 -8.21 6.38 -12.38
N THR A 142 -8.25 7.36 -11.47
CA THR A 142 -8.65 8.73 -11.80
C THR A 142 -7.69 9.37 -12.80
N ARG A 143 -6.37 9.16 -12.63
CA ARG A 143 -5.35 9.62 -13.60
C ARG A 143 -5.48 8.94 -14.95
N LEU A 144 -5.62 7.60 -14.99
CA LEU A 144 -5.82 6.85 -16.23
C LEU A 144 -7.09 7.28 -16.96
N HIS A 145 -8.17 7.56 -16.24
CA HIS A 145 -9.41 8.08 -16.81
C HIS A 145 -9.23 9.47 -17.44
N ALA A 146 -8.45 10.35 -16.81
CA ALA A 146 -8.09 11.64 -17.38
C ALA A 146 -7.23 11.48 -18.65
N MET A 147 -6.26 10.56 -18.66
CA MET A 147 -5.43 10.25 -19.83
C MET A 147 -6.23 9.67 -21.01
N TYR A 148 -7.27 8.88 -20.73
CA TYR A 148 -8.16 8.29 -21.73
C TYR A 148 -9.31 9.22 -22.16
N GLN A 149 -9.08 10.54 -22.11
CA GLN A 149 -10.06 11.56 -22.52
C GLN A 149 -11.45 11.36 -21.89
N ARG A 150 -11.48 10.92 -20.62
CA ARG A 150 -12.72 10.70 -19.86
C ARG A 150 -13.64 9.60 -20.43
N SER A 151 -13.06 8.59 -21.09
CA SER A 151 -13.82 7.46 -21.63
C SER A 151 -14.47 6.62 -20.52
N ARG A 152 -15.81 6.67 -20.44
CA ARG A 152 -16.60 5.92 -19.45
C ARG A 152 -16.40 4.41 -19.57
N LYS A 153 -16.17 3.88 -20.77
CA LYS A 153 -15.95 2.45 -21.01
C LYS A 153 -14.68 1.95 -20.33
N VAL A 154 -13.58 2.69 -20.50
CA VAL A 154 -12.30 2.35 -19.87
C VAL A 154 -12.39 2.47 -18.36
N LEU A 155 -13.07 3.50 -17.85
CA LEU A 155 -13.30 3.66 -16.42
C LEU A 155 -14.06 2.47 -15.81
N ILE A 156 -15.16 2.02 -16.44
CA ILE A 156 -15.95 0.89 -15.95
C ILE A 156 -15.10 -0.39 -15.91
N ILE A 157 -14.33 -0.67 -16.98
CA ILE A 157 -13.43 -1.84 -17.03
C ILE A 157 -12.40 -1.77 -15.90
N LEU A 158 -11.78 -0.60 -15.72
CA LEU A 158 -10.71 -0.43 -14.77
C LEU A 158 -11.20 -0.53 -13.31
N ILE A 159 -12.38 0.04 -13.01
CA ILE A 159 -13.03 -0.12 -11.70
C ILE A 159 -13.42 -1.58 -11.46
N ALA A 160 -13.97 -2.28 -12.45
CA ALA A 160 -14.39 -3.67 -12.29
C ALA A 160 -13.20 -4.60 -11.96
N ILE A 161 -12.08 -4.45 -12.69
CA ILE A 161 -10.85 -5.23 -12.44
C ILE A 161 -10.29 -4.90 -11.06
N PHE A 162 -10.18 -3.61 -10.72
CA PHE A 162 -9.66 -3.17 -9.43
C PHE A 162 -10.48 -3.70 -8.26
N LEU A 163 -11.80 -3.59 -8.36
CA LEU A 163 -12.72 -4.01 -7.30
C LEU A 163 -12.65 -5.52 -7.09
N ALA A 164 -12.59 -6.31 -8.17
CA ALA A 164 -12.44 -7.76 -8.08
C ALA A 164 -11.15 -8.16 -7.34
N ILE A 165 -10.03 -7.52 -7.68
CA ILE A 165 -8.74 -7.76 -7.00
C ILE A 165 -8.79 -7.32 -5.53
N CYS A 166 -9.36 -6.14 -5.25
CA CYS A 166 -9.47 -5.63 -3.88
C CYS A 166 -10.31 -6.55 -2.99
N ILE A 167 -11.43 -7.07 -3.49
CA ILE A 167 -12.27 -8.01 -2.75
C ILE A 167 -11.49 -9.30 -2.48
N ALA A 168 -10.84 -9.87 -3.50
CA ALA A 168 -10.06 -11.09 -3.34
C ALA A 168 -8.94 -10.93 -2.29
N VAL A 169 -8.15 -9.85 -2.40
CA VAL A 169 -7.05 -9.57 -1.45
C VAL A 169 -7.58 -9.29 -0.05
N GLY A 170 -8.64 -8.49 0.08
CA GLY A 170 -9.24 -8.17 1.39
C GLY A 170 -9.79 -9.41 2.11
N VAL A 171 -10.39 -10.34 1.37
CA VAL A 171 -10.85 -11.63 1.91
C VAL A 171 -9.66 -12.48 2.37
N LEU A 172 -8.58 -12.56 1.59
CA LEU A 172 -7.38 -13.30 2.00
C LEU A 172 -6.76 -12.72 3.27
N ILE A 173 -6.64 -11.39 3.36
CA ILE A 173 -6.14 -10.71 4.57
C ILE A 173 -7.01 -11.04 5.79
N ALA A 174 -8.35 -10.99 5.64
CA ALA A 174 -9.27 -11.30 6.73
C ALA A 174 -9.16 -12.76 7.19
N ILE A 175 -9.02 -13.71 6.25
CA ILE A 175 -8.82 -15.13 6.56
C ILE A 175 -7.52 -15.32 7.32
N THR A 176 -6.42 -14.75 6.83
CA THR A 176 -5.12 -14.86 7.48
C THR A 176 -5.13 -14.24 8.88
N GLY A 177 -5.75 -13.07 9.05
CA GLY A 177 -5.86 -12.40 10.36
C GLY A 177 -6.60 -13.24 11.40
N MET A 178 -7.59 -14.06 11.00
CA MET A 178 -8.30 -14.96 11.92
C MET A 178 -7.48 -16.18 12.36
N HIS A 179 -6.43 -16.55 11.61
CA HIS A 179 -5.63 -17.77 11.84
C HIS A 179 -4.27 -17.50 12.50
N ILE A 180 -3.93 -16.24 12.80
CA ILE A 180 -2.70 -15.90 13.50
C ILE A 180 -2.94 -16.04 15.01
N SER A 181 -2.23 -16.96 15.64
CA SER A 181 -2.04 -16.98 17.09
C SER A 181 -0.68 -16.34 17.39
N GLU A 182 -0.69 -15.15 17.98
CA GLU A 182 0.53 -14.56 18.53
C GLU A 182 0.93 -15.33 19.80
N GLU A 183 2.22 -15.42 20.11
CA GLU A 183 2.73 -15.83 21.42
C GLU A 183 3.80 -14.81 21.87
N ASP A 184 3.69 -14.34 23.12
CA ASP A 184 4.61 -13.36 23.69
C ASP A 184 5.81 -14.05 24.34
N PHE A 185 7.02 -13.65 23.94
CA PHE A 185 8.26 -14.14 24.53
C PHE A 185 9.09 -13.02 25.15
N ILE A 186 9.66 -13.28 26.31
CA ILE A 186 10.63 -12.39 26.96
C ILE A 186 12.00 -13.06 26.81
N LEU A 187 12.78 -12.59 25.84
CA LEU A 187 14.09 -13.13 25.52
C LEU A 187 15.18 -12.19 26.03
N SER A 188 15.98 -12.65 26.99
CA SER A 188 17.07 -11.87 27.61
C SER A 188 16.67 -10.43 28.00
N GLY A 189 15.45 -10.26 28.54
CA GLY A 189 14.92 -8.96 28.96
C GLY A 189 14.35 -8.07 27.84
N THR A 190 14.36 -8.54 26.59
CA THR A 190 13.66 -7.91 25.45
C THR A 190 12.30 -8.54 25.23
N TYR A 191 11.27 -7.73 25.01
CA TYR A 191 9.94 -8.20 24.61
C TYR A 191 9.94 -8.49 23.10
N GLN A 192 9.61 -9.73 22.73
CA GLN A 192 9.48 -10.14 21.34
C GLN A 192 8.13 -10.82 21.11
N CYS A 193 7.42 -10.38 20.08
CA CYS A 193 6.23 -11.04 19.58
C CYS A 193 6.64 -11.96 18.43
N ILE A 194 6.54 -13.27 18.63
CA ILE A 194 6.85 -14.25 17.58
C ILE A 194 5.53 -14.69 16.95
N PHE A 195 5.39 -14.44 15.65
CA PHE A 195 4.29 -14.98 14.88
C PHE A 195 4.61 -16.43 14.53
N HIS A 196 4.00 -17.39 15.22
CA HIS A 196 4.03 -18.78 14.78
C HIS A 196 2.96 -19.00 13.72
N PRO A 197 3.32 -19.24 12.44
CA PRO A 197 2.35 -19.74 11.48
C PRO A 197 1.95 -21.14 11.95
N ILE A 198 0.68 -21.31 12.28
CA ILE A 198 0.13 -22.61 12.72
C ILE A 198 0.32 -23.66 11.62
N ASP A 199 0.40 -23.23 10.34
CA ASP A 199 0.56 -24.09 9.16
C ASP A 199 1.37 -23.40 8.04
N GLY A 200 1.98 -24.20 7.14
CA GLY A 200 2.65 -23.74 5.89
C GLY A 200 1.73 -22.99 4.89
N GLN A 201 0.47 -22.81 5.26
CA GLN A 201 -0.55 -22.07 4.53
C GLN A 201 -0.31 -20.55 4.55
N PHE A 202 0.39 -20.00 5.56
CA PHE A 202 0.66 -18.56 5.67
C PHE A 202 1.53 -18.02 4.52
N LEU A 203 2.62 -18.72 4.17
CA LEU A 203 3.49 -18.37 3.04
C LEU A 203 2.74 -18.49 1.70
N SER A 204 1.89 -19.52 1.57
CA SER A 204 1.03 -19.70 0.41
C SER A 204 0.04 -18.55 0.26
N THR A 205 -0.67 -18.15 1.32
CA THR A 205 -1.63 -17.04 1.28
C THR A 205 -0.97 -15.68 1.06
N GLY A 206 0.19 -15.42 1.68
CA GLY A 206 0.97 -14.20 1.44
C GLY A 206 1.38 -14.06 -0.03
N THR A 207 1.75 -15.16 -0.67
CA THR A 207 2.07 -15.20 -2.11
C THR A 207 0.89 -14.73 -2.97
N TRP A 208 -0.32 -15.19 -2.68
CA TRP A 208 -1.52 -14.79 -3.42
C TRP A 208 -1.87 -13.31 -3.23
N ILE A 209 -1.62 -12.75 -2.05
CA ILE A 209 -1.80 -11.31 -1.79
C ILE A 209 -0.82 -10.49 -2.63
N ILE A 210 0.46 -10.87 -2.65
CA ILE A 210 1.50 -10.20 -3.45
C ILE A 210 1.16 -10.33 -4.94
N LEU A 211 0.78 -11.53 -5.41
CA LEU A 211 0.41 -11.74 -6.81
C LEU A 211 -0.82 -10.91 -7.22
N GLY A 212 -1.81 -10.77 -6.35
CA GLY A 212 -3.01 -9.96 -6.60
C GLY A 212 -2.68 -8.47 -6.74
N THR A 213 -1.88 -7.92 -5.83
CA THR A 213 -1.45 -6.51 -5.89
C THR A 213 -0.55 -6.25 -7.10
N THR A 214 0.36 -7.17 -7.41
CA THR A 214 1.22 -7.02 -8.60
C THR A 214 0.44 -7.14 -9.91
N ALA A 215 -0.59 -7.99 -9.98
CA ALA A 215 -1.46 -8.10 -11.14
C ALA A 215 -2.17 -6.78 -11.47
N TRP A 216 -2.66 -6.06 -10.45
CA TRP A 216 -3.28 -4.74 -10.65
C TRP A 216 -2.31 -3.74 -11.27
N GLU A 217 -1.09 -3.68 -10.75
CA GLU A 217 -0.07 -2.73 -11.21
C GLU A 217 0.38 -3.03 -12.64
N ILE A 218 0.48 -4.31 -13.01
CA ILE A 218 0.74 -4.74 -14.40
C ILE A 218 -0.39 -4.28 -15.32
N VAL A 219 -1.66 -4.42 -14.90
CA VAL A 219 -2.81 -3.93 -15.68
C VAL A 219 -2.73 -2.42 -15.85
N ALA A 220 -2.49 -1.67 -14.78
CA ALA A 220 -2.35 -0.21 -14.82
C ALA A 220 -1.20 0.22 -15.75
N LEU A 221 -0.02 -0.42 -15.64
CA LEU A 221 1.13 -0.19 -16.50
C LEU A 221 0.78 -0.43 -17.98
N CYS A 222 0.08 -1.53 -18.29
CA CYS A 222 -0.35 -1.83 -19.66
C CYS A 222 -1.24 -0.73 -20.24
N PHE A 223 -2.17 -0.17 -19.44
CA PHE A 223 -3.00 0.95 -19.88
C PHE A 223 -2.18 2.23 -20.09
N VAL A 224 -1.24 2.55 -19.19
CA VAL A 224 -0.34 3.72 -19.32
C VAL A 224 0.53 3.60 -20.58
N VAL A 225 1.14 2.43 -20.83
CA VAL A 225 1.96 2.20 -22.02
C VAL A 225 1.13 2.31 -23.29
N ARG A 226 -0.09 1.74 -23.31
CA ARG A 226 -0.99 1.84 -24.47
C ARG A 226 -1.33 3.29 -24.82
N ILE A 227 -1.68 4.11 -23.83
CA ILE A 227 -2.01 5.52 -24.09
C ILE A 227 -0.75 6.33 -24.45
N ALA A 228 0.39 6.06 -23.81
CA ALA A 228 1.65 6.70 -24.16
C ALA A 228 2.03 6.42 -25.62
N VAL A 229 2.01 5.16 -26.05
CA VAL A 229 2.29 4.76 -27.43
C VAL A 229 1.30 5.40 -28.40
N LYS A 230 0.01 5.43 -28.08
CA LYS A 230 -1.00 6.09 -28.91
C LYS A 230 -0.71 7.59 -29.06
N HIS A 231 -0.45 8.28 -27.96
CA HIS A 231 -0.21 9.72 -27.92
C HIS A 231 1.08 10.10 -28.67
N PHE A 232 2.18 9.35 -28.48
CA PHE A 232 3.42 9.58 -29.23
C PHE A 232 3.27 9.32 -30.73
N ARG A 233 2.44 8.33 -31.12
CA ARG A 233 2.13 8.08 -32.54
C ARG A 233 1.31 9.22 -33.15
N GLU A 234 0.39 9.81 -32.40
CA GLU A 234 -0.42 10.95 -32.83
C GLU A 234 0.41 12.24 -32.93
N LEU A 235 1.27 12.52 -31.95
CA LEU A 235 2.26 13.61 -31.99
C LEU A 235 3.21 13.49 -33.19
N ARG A 236 3.66 12.27 -33.51
CA ARG A 236 4.51 12.04 -34.70
C ARG A 236 3.76 12.31 -36.01
N ARG A 237 2.43 12.20 -36.03
CA ARG A 237 1.60 12.46 -37.22
C ARG A 237 1.18 13.92 -37.35
N TYR A 238 1.00 14.63 -36.23
CA TYR A 238 0.54 16.02 -36.20
C TYR A 238 1.59 16.88 -35.50
N SER A 239 2.36 17.67 -36.26
CA SER A 239 3.44 18.56 -35.80
C SER A 239 2.99 19.73 -34.90
N THR A 240 1.81 19.67 -34.27
CA THR A 240 1.11 20.83 -33.68
C THR A 240 0.73 20.59 -32.21
N GLY A 241 1.62 19.99 -31.42
CA GLY A 241 1.30 19.51 -30.07
C GLY A 241 2.14 20.10 -28.94
N GLY A 242 2.52 21.38 -28.98
CA GLY A 242 3.42 21.99 -27.99
C GLY A 242 2.90 21.93 -26.54
N ILE A 243 1.69 22.42 -26.28
CA ILE A 243 1.20 22.61 -24.89
C ILE A 243 0.56 21.34 -24.30
N VAL A 244 -0.26 20.62 -25.09
CA VAL A 244 -0.90 19.37 -24.64
C VAL A 244 0.14 18.23 -24.52
N GLY A 245 1.19 18.28 -25.34
CA GLY A 245 2.34 17.38 -25.27
C GLY A 245 3.08 17.47 -23.95
N ASP A 246 3.30 18.68 -23.44
CA ASP A 246 4.06 18.91 -22.20
C ASP A 246 3.34 18.37 -20.96
N TYR A 247 2.03 18.66 -20.82
CA TYR A 247 1.25 18.13 -19.68
C TYR A 247 1.21 16.60 -19.67
N PHE A 248 1.00 15.97 -20.83
CA PHE A 248 1.01 14.51 -20.95
C PHE A 248 2.39 13.92 -20.64
N THR A 249 3.46 14.61 -21.04
CA THR A 249 4.85 14.17 -20.80
C THR A 249 5.20 14.20 -19.31
N VAL A 250 4.81 15.25 -18.58
CA VAL A 250 4.96 15.31 -17.12
C VAL A 250 4.17 14.19 -16.42
N LEU A 251 2.96 13.93 -16.89
CA LEU A 251 2.12 12.87 -16.35
C LEU A 251 2.74 11.48 -16.57
N VAL A 252 3.28 11.20 -17.76
CA VAL A 252 3.97 9.94 -18.06
C VAL A 252 5.26 9.80 -17.26
N LYS A 253 6.05 10.87 -17.12
CA LYS A 253 7.29 10.86 -16.33
C LYS A 253 7.04 10.44 -14.88
N SER A 254 6.01 10.99 -14.24
CA SER A 254 5.65 10.61 -12.87
C SER A 254 5.15 9.17 -12.77
N HIS A 255 4.43 8.65 -13.78
CA HIS A 255 4.08 7.23 -13.85
C HIS A 255 5.32 6.32 -14.01
N ILE A 256 6.33 6.72 -14.80
CA ILE A 256 7.57 5.94 -14.96
C ILE A 256 8.29 5.78 -13.63
N VAL A 257 8.42 6.87 -12.85
CA VAL A 257 9.07 6.81 -11.52
C VAL A 257 8.29 5.89 -10.58
N TYR A 258 6.95 6.00 -10.56
CA TYR A 258 6.10 5.12 -9.77
C TYR A 258 6.27 3.64 -10.17
N PHE A 259 6.15 3.30 -11.45
CA PHE A 259 6.25 1.91 -11.89
C PHE A 259 7.66 1.33 -11.77
N ALA A 260 8.71 2.16 -11.91
CA ALA A 260 10.08 1.74 -11.64
C ALA A 260 10.26 1.37 -10.16
N SER A 261 9.73 2.20 -9.25
CA SER A 261 9.75 1.88 -7.81
C SER A 261 8.98 0.61 -7.47
N PHE A 262 7.83 0.41 -8.13
CA PHE A 262 6.99 -0.77 -7.97
C PHE A 262 7.70 -2.03 -8.47
N LEU A 263 8.41 -1.96 -9.60
CA LEU A 263 9.18 -3.08 -10.14
C LEU A 263 10.27 -3.51 -9.14
N VAL A 264 11.01 -2.54 -8.58
CA VAL A 264 12.01 -2.81 -7.55
C VAL A 264 11.36 -3.49 -6.35
N ALA A 265 10.27 -2.93 -5.80
CA ALA A 265 9.53 -3.52 -4.68
C ALA A 265 9.12 -4.98 -4.97
N SER A 266 8.52 -5.20 -6.14
CA SER A 266 8.01 -6.50 -6.57
C SER A 266 9.12 -7.53 -6.73
N CYS A 267 10.30 -7.15 -7.22
CA CYS A 267 11.43 -8.07 -7.32
C CYS A 267 11.90 -8.57 -5.95
N PHE A 268 11.92 -7.68 -4.95
CA PHE A 268 12.27 -8.07 -3.57
C PHE A 268 11.15 -8.88 -2.90
N GLU A 269 9.88 -8.53 -3.13
CA GLU A 269 8.74 -9.27 -2.60
C GLU A 269 8.61 -10.68 -3.22
N LEU A 270 8.81 -10.83 -4.53
CA LEU A 270 8.87 -12.12 -5.21
C LEU A 270 10.09 -12.95 -4.75
N GLY A 271 11.15 -12.29 -4.28
CA GLY A 271 12.31 -12.91 -3.66
C GLY A 271 11.96 -13.85 -2.50
N TYR A 272 10.88 -13.58 -1.77
CA TYR A 272 10.40 -14.44 -0.69
C TYR A 272 9.79 -15.77 -1.16
N LEU A 273 9.48 -15.90 -2.44
CA LEU A 273 8.97 -17.16 -2.99
C LEU A 273 10.06 -18.22 -3.14
N PHE A 274 11.33 -17.82 -3.09
CA PHE A 274 12.45 -18.74 -3.20
C PHE A 274 12.71 -19.42 -1.84
N PRO A 275 12.56 -20.76 -1.73
CA PRO A 275 12.74 -21.48 -0.47
C PRO A 275 14.11 -21.25 0.16
N GLU A 276 15.15 -21.07 -0.66
CA GLU A 276 16.50 -20.79 -0.18
C GLU A 276 16.58 -19.48 0.61
N VAL A 277 15.83 -18.45 0.23
CA VAL A 277 15.84 -17.15 0.91
C VAL A 277 15.13 -17.24 2.27
N VAL A 278 14.11 -18.08 2.39
CA VAL A 278 13.30 -18.26 3.61
C VAL A 278 13.84 -19.36 4.53
N ALA A 279 14.74 -20.22 4.03
CA ALA A 279 15.28 -21.36 4.77
C ALA A 279 15.95 -20.98 6.11
N ASP A 280 16.60 -19.81 6.17
CA ASP A 280 17.20 -19.29 7.40
C ASP A 280 16.86 -17.81 7.61
N LEU A 281 15.87 -17.56 8.47
CA LEU A 281 15.42 -16.23 8.90
C LEU A 281 16.52 -15.39 9.59
N TYR A 282 17.62 -16.02 9.98
CA TYR A 282 18.78 -15.42 10.63
C TYR A 282 19.87 -14.98 9.67
N THR A 283 19.75 -15.31 8.37
CA THR A 283 20.79 -14.97 7.40
C THR A 283 20.73 -13.49 7.08
N LEU A 284 21.90 -12.85 6.93
CA LEU A 284 22.05 -11.50 6.39
C LEU A 284 21.23 -11.28 5.11
N ARG A 285 21.11 -12.32 4.26
CA ARG A 285 20.28 -12.32 3.05
C ARG A 285 18.81 -12.02 3.36
N TYR A 286 18.19 -12.77 4.28
CA TYR A 286 16.79 -12.54 4.64
C TYR A 286 16.58 -11.13 5.18
N GLN A 287 17.47 -10.66 6.05
CA GLN A 287 17.41 -9.31 6.62
C GLN A 287 17.53 -8.21 5.56
N LEU A 288 18.40 -8.37 4.57
CA LEU A 288 18.53 -7.42 3.45
C LEU A 288 17.26 -7.40 2.59
N TYR A 289 16.69 -8.57 2.26
CA TYR A 289 15.42 -8.64 1.53
C TYR A 289 14.28 -7.98 2.32
N TYR A 290 14.21 -8.22 3.63
CA TYR A 290 13.21 -7.63 4.53
C TYR A 290 13.33 -6.13 4.66
N GLY A 291 14.55 -5.65 4.89
CA GLY A 291 14.79 -4.23 5.01
C GLY A 291 14.47 -3.48 3.73
N VAL A 292 14.92 -3.99 2.57
CA VAL A 292 14.68 -3.34 1.28
C VAL A 292 13.21 -3.41 0.88
N SER A 293 12.53 -4.55 1.08
CA SER A 293 11.11 -4.69 0.81
C SER A 293 10.26 -3.74 1.67
N SER A 294 10.58 -3.62 2.96
CA SER A 294 9.90 -2.71 3.88
C SER A 294 10.09 -1.24 3.48
N LEU A 295 11.34 -0.83 3.23
CA LEU A 295 11.67 0.52 2.77
C LEU A 295 10.94 0.84 1.45
N SER A 296 11.00 -0.07 0.49
CA SER A 296 10.38 0.11 -0.82
C SER A 296 8.86 0.24 -0.73
N THR A 297 8.22 -0.55 0.14
CA THR A 297 6.78 -0.46 0.40
C THR A 297 6.39 0.89 0.99
N VAL A 298 7.09 1.33 2.04
CA VAL A 298 6.81 2.61 2.71
C VAL A 298 7.01 3.79 1.76
N LEU A 299 8.09 3.79 0.98
CA LEU A 299 8.38 4.82 -0.02
C LEU A 299 7.32 4.85 -1.13
N ARG A 300 6.94 3.69 -1.66
CA ARG A 300 5.88 3.59 -2.69
C ARG A 300 4.55 4.14 -2.17
N LEU A 301 4.14 3.70 -0.99
CA LEU A 301 2.82 4.01 -0.43
C LEU A 301 2.69 5.48 -0.01
N PHE A 302 3.67 5.98 0.74
CA PHE A 302 3.52 7.25 1.47
C PHE A 302 4.35 8.41 0.92
N VAL A 303 5.29 8.14 0.01
CA VAL A 303 6.10 9.18 -0.64
C VAL A 303 5.73 9.32 -2.12
N LEU A 304 5.87 8.25 -2.90
CA LEU A 304 5.63 8.32 -4.34
C LEU A 304 4.15 8.48 -4.69
N GLY A 305 3.28 7.80 -3.94
CA GLY A 305 1.83 7.93 -4.08
C GLY A 305 1.33 9.38 -3.98
N PRO A 306 1.61 10.10 -2.88
CA PRO A 306 1.28 11.52 -2.75
C PRO A 306 1.97 12.42 -3.79
N ARG A 307 3.24 12.15 -4.14
CA ARG A 307 3.99 12.92 -5.14
C ARG A 307 3.37 12.87 -6.54
N LEU A 308 2.71 11.77 -6.91
CA LEU A 308 1.92 11.70 -8.14
C LEU A 308 0.87 12.84 -8.23
N ILE A 309 0.32 13.30 -7.11
CA ILE A 309 -0.68 14.37 -7.12
C ILE A 309 0.00 15.74 -7.09
N LEU A 310 1.04 15.89 -6.26
CA LEU A 310 1.78 17.14 -6.13
C LEU A 310 2.43 17.57 -7.45
N ASP A 311 3.14 16.67 -8.15
CA ASP A 311 3.84 16.99 -9.40
C ASP A 311 2.90 17.60 -10.45
N VAL A 312 1.67 17.09 -10.52
CA VAL A 312 0.65 17.56 -11.47
C VAL A 312 0.13 18.94 -11.07
N ARG A 313 -0.10 19.17 -9.77
CA ARG A 313 -0.57 20.47 -9.26
C ARG A 313 0.50 21.54 -9.38
N GLU A 314 1.75 21.21 -9.07
CA GLU A 314 2.88 22.11 -9.21
C GLU A 314 3.05 22.52 -10.68
N HIS A 315 2.97 21.58 -11.60
CA HIS A 315 3.07 21.89 -13.02
C HIS A 315 1.89 22.75 -13.50
N HIS A 316 0.67 22.47 -13.04
CA HIS A 316 -0.49 23.31 -13.35
C HIS A 316 -0.35 24.74 -12.78
N ALA A 317 0.14 24.88 -11.54
CA ALA A 317 0.37 26.18 -10.93
C ALA A 317 1.43 27.00 -11.68
N LYS A 318 2.52 26.36 -12.14
CA LYS A 318 3.54 27.01 -12.99
C LYS A 318 2.96 27.50 -14.31
N LEU A 319 2.18 26.67 -15.00
CA LEU A 319 1.53 27.06 -16.26
C LEU A 319 0.57 28.25 -16.10
N VAL A 320 -0.20 28.30 -14.99
CA VAL A 320 -1.08 29.44 -14.69
C VAL A 320 -0.25 30.70 -14.42
N ALA A 321 0.81 30.60 -13.62
CA ALA A 321 1.69 31.74 -13.32
C ALA A 321 2.39 32.29 -14.57
N ASP A 322 2.86 31.42 -15.47
CA ASP A 322 3.49 31.82 -16.73
C ASP A 322 2.48 32.51 -17.66
N SER A 323 1.25 32.00 -17.74
CA SER A 323 0.16 32.61 -18.53
C SER A 323 -0.24 33.99 -18.00
N ASP A 324 -0.31 34.14 -16.67
CA ASP A 324 -0.62 35.43 -16.04
C ASP A 324 0.52 36.44 -16.26
N ALA A 325 1.78 35.99 -16.22
CA ALA A 325 2.94 36.81 -16.53
C ALA A 325 2.93 37.27 -18.00
N GLU A 326 2.64 36.38 -18.95
CA GLU A 326 2.54 36.71 -20.38
C GLU A 326 1.39 37.70 -20.67
N ASN A 327 0.23 37.49 -20.06
CA ASN A 327 -0.90 38.42 -20.14
C ASN A 327 -0.58 39.78 -19.52
N SER A 328 0.19 39.82 -18.43
CA SER A 328 0.64 41.08 -17.82
C SER A 328 1.62 41.85 -18.71
N MET A 329 2.58 41.16 -19.36
CA MET A 329 3.53 41.78 -20.28
C MET A 329 2.86 42.30 -21.56
N THR A 330 1.90 41.55 -22.11
CA THR A 330 1.14 41.99 -23.29
C THR A 330 0.25 43.20 -22.99
N SER A 331 -0.36 43.26 -21.79
CA SER A 331 -1.11 44.44 -21.32
C SER A 331 -0.21 45.68 -21.22
N ILE A 332 0.99 45.56 -20.62
CA ILE A 332 1.96 46.66 -20.50
C ILE A 332 2.41 47.15 -21.89
N ALA A 333 2.72 46.24 -22.81
CA ALA A 333 3.13 46.59 -24.17
C ALA A 333 2.02 47.27 -24.98
N PHE A 334 0.74 46.93 -24.73
CA PHE A 334 -0.40 47.58 -25.36
C PHE A 334 -0.61 49.01 -24.81
N GLN A 335 -0.39 49.21 -23.51
CA GLN A 335 -0.48 50.51 -22.87
C GLN A 335 0.65 51.46 -23.32
N GLU A 336 1.85 50.94 -23.56
CA GLU A 336 2.99 51.71 -24.08
C GLU A 336 2.77 52.15 -25.55
N ARG A 337 2.12 51.33 -26.38
CA ARG A 337 1.77 51.71 -27.78
C ARG A 337 0.61 52.69 -27.89
N VAL A 338 -0.33 52.68 -26.93
CA VAL A 338 -1.46 53.64 -26.92
C VAL A 338 -1.00 55.05 -26.49
N HIS A 339 0.15 55.18 -25.81
CA HIS A 339 0.68 56.49 -25.38
C HIS A 339 1.57 57.22 -26.39
N VAL A 340 1.77 56.69 -27.61
CA VAL A 340 2.56 57.37 -28.66
C VAL A 340 1.68 57.70 -29.87
N SER A 341 0.76 58.66 -29.72
CA SER A 341 0.30 59.53 -30.83
C SER A 341 -0.76 60.52 -30.35
N THR A 342 -0.33 61.65 -29.74
CA THR A 342 -0.96 62.97 -29.94
C THR A 342 -0.18 64.08 -29.23
N SER A 343 0.80 64.65 -29.93
CA SER A 343 1.17 66.07 -29.82
C SER A 343 1.98 66.42 -31.07
N SER A 344 1.78 67.48 -31.82
CA SER A 344 0.80 68.56 -31.83
C SER A 344 1.20 69.37 -33.06
N SER A 345 0.33 69.48 -34.06
CA SER A 345 0.46 70.48 -35.11
C SER A 345 -0.20 71.77 -34.62
N VAL A 346 0.61 72.79 -34.32
CA VAL A 346 0.23 74.20 -34.33
C VAL A 346 1.31 74.96 -35.09
#